data_AF-A0A5E3X0Z2-F1
#
_entry.id   AF-A0A5E3X0Z2-F1
#
_cell.length_a   1.000
_cell.length_b   1.000
_cell.length_c   1.000
_cell.angle_alpha   90.00
_cell.angle_beta   90.00
_cell.angle_gamma   90.00
#
_symmetry.space_group_name_H-M   'P 1'
#
loop_
_entity.id
_entity.type
_entity.pdbx_description
1 polymer ?
#
loop_
_entity_poly.entity_id
_entity_poly.type
_entity_poly.pdbx_seq_one_letter_code
_entity_poly.pdbx_strand_id
1 'polypeptide(L)'
;MPRKRSARDVATSATVDAPPGAATDALLVAITEVADSAEILGRRVSSRIRAKKDEVVKTEADAALGEDAEMSPLSAPEEEEEPPKKKRRRTKKNAEPEVYEIEPVETKTTTWRGRLGYACLNTILRNAKPDPTFCSRTCRLETIRKNGLEFAKDLGKQNARDLVKLIQWNEENNIRFLRVSSEMFPFASHDKQGYTLDYAAEELRAAGDLANKLGHRLTSHPGQFTQLGSPRPNVVTASMRELEYHTSMFELMGIGKDGVIIIHMGGVYGDKPSTLERFKENYKKLPDNVKDRLVLENDEMCYNVDDLLPVCEELNIPIIFDYHHDWIYPSSQPPELLLPRINAIWHAKGIRPKQHLSSPRPGAVSVMQRRAHAGRCPRLPEALDVEGAGWWWAGEGEERHKEYTDLMVEAKDKEQAVFELHRRYELQPVVWGNLRPAKPDPPFDAPSPAKKRSAKKAAEANEEGDVDGAGGVEPEEAGGGLGPDEDTVVEVDSMSQAGGTPSPLKRTRSARKKVDVVEEQDDALPSPPSPPTRRQSSRRAPLAEVEAAT
;
A
#
# COMPACT_ATOMS: atom_id res chain seq x y z
N MET A 1 -13.40 -60.16 -37.81
CA MET A 1 -12.24 -60.80 -37.15
C MET A 1 -11.01 -60.64 -38.03
N PRO A 2 -9.79 -60.50 -37.46
CA PRO A 2 -8.90 -59.37 -37.76
C PRO A 2 -7.69 -59.72 -38.64
N ARG A 3 -7.13 -58.70 -39.32
CA ARG A 3 -5.71 -58.59 -39.71
C ARG A 3 -5.33 -57.10 -39.79
N LYS A 4 -4.38 -56.65 -38.96
CA LYS A 4 -3.76 -55.33 -39.13
C LYS A 4 -2.48 -55.48 -39.96
N ARG A 5 -2.45 -54.79 -41.10
CA ARG A 5 -1.28 -54.49 -41.94
C ARG A 5 -0.98 -52.99 -41.85
N SER A 6 0.28 -52.63 -42.05
CA SER A 6 0.83 -51.26 -42.08
C SER A 6 0.40 -50.45 -43.30
N ALA A 7 0.43 -49.13 -43.17
CA ALA A 7 0.58 -48.11 -44.23
C ALA A 7 0.80 -46.75 -43.54
N ARG A 8 1.87 -45.98 -43.80
CA ARG A 8 2.21 -45.12 -44.96
C ARG A 8 1.69 -43.68 -44.83
N ASP A 9 2.55 -42.77 -45.30
CA ASP A 9 2.42 -41.31 -45.38
C ASP A 9 1.16 -40.79 -46.11
N VAL A 10 0.80 -39.53 -45.78
CA VAL A 10 0.53 -38.37 -46.66
C VAL A 10 -0.58 -37.45 -46.10
N ALA A 11 -0.21 -36.17 -46.04
CA ALA A 11 -0.93 -34.92 -45.78
C ALA A 11 -2.43 -34.80 -46.18
N THR A 12 -3.23 -34.08 -45.37
CA THR A 12 -3.65 -32.67 -45.58
C THR A 12 -4.88 -32.26 -44.72
N SER A 13 -4.89 -30.98 -44.33
CA SER A 13 -6.07 -30.10 -44.10
C SER A 13 -6.91 -30.24 -42.81
N ALA A 14 -6.70 -29.31 -41.87
CA ALA A 14 -7.79 -28.53 -41.28
C ALA A 14 -7.26 -27.15 -40.83
N THR A 15 -7.89 -26.13 -41.38
CA THR A 15 -7.66 -24.69 -41.26
C THR A 15 -7.95 -24.15 -39.86
N VAL A 16 -7.10 -23.25 -39.37
CA VAL A 16 -7.36 -22.44 -38.16
C VAL A 16 -7.60 -21.00 -38.62
N ASP A 17 -8.81 -20.50 -38.41
CA ASP A 17 -9.20 -19.12 -38.69
C ASP A 17 -8.38 -18.13 -37.86
N ALA A 18 -7.85 -17.11 -38.53
CA ALA A 18 -7.21 -15.96 -37.91
C ALA A 18 -8.28 -14.96 -37.42
N PRO A 19 -8.09 -14.30 -36.26
CA PRO A 19 -9.01 -13.27 -35.80
C PRO A 19 -8.88 -11.98 -36.67
N PRO A 20 -9.95 -11.17 -36.76
CA PRO A 20 -10.04 -10.08 -37.72
C PRO A 20 -9.11 -8.92 -37.36
N GLY A 21 -8.38 -8.41 -38.35
CA GLY A 21 -7.39 -7.33 -38.25
C GLY A 21 -7.91 -5.94 -37.85
N ALA A 22 -9.08 -5.85 -37.23
CA ALA A 22 -9.63 -4.58 -36.71
C ALA A 22 -9.12 -4.27 -35.29
N ALA A 23 -8.81 -5.30 -34.48
CA ALA A 23 -8.30 -5.11 -33.11
C ALA A 23 -6.82 -4.70 -33.07
N THR A 24 -6.05 -5.05 -34.10
CA THR A 24 -4.64 -4.67 -34.24
C THR A 24 -4.46 -3.21 -34.62
N ASP A 25 -5.39 -2.64 -35.40
CA ASP A 25 -5.34 -1.22 -35.78
C ASP A 25 -5.76 -0.29 -34.64
N ALA A 26 -6.77 -0.66 -33.84
CA ALA A 26 -7.15 0.14 -32.66
C ALA A 26 -6.03 0.16 -31.59
N LEU A 27 -5.29 -0.94 -31.44
CA LEU A 27 -4.15 -1.05 -30.54
C LEU A 27 -2.92 -0.27 -31.06
N LEU A 28 -2.68 -0.29 -32.38
CA LEU A 28 -1.64 0.54 -32.99
C LEU A 28 -1.96 2.03 -32.84
N VAL A 29 -3.22 2.42 -33.04
CA VAL A 29 -3.70 3.81 -32.88
C VAL A 29 -3.53 4.28 -31.43
N ALA A 30 -3.87 3.46 -30.43
CA ALA A 30 -3.67 3.79 -29.02
C ALA A 30 -2.17 3.89 -28.63
N ILE A 31 -1.32 3.03 -29.19
CA ILE A 31 0.14 3.09 -28.98
C ILE A 31 0.73 4.33 -29.67
N THR A 32 0.26 4.69 -30.86
CA THR A 32 0.67 5.92 -31.55
C THR A 32 0.14 7.18 -30.88
N GLU A 33 -1.05 7.19 -30.29
CA GLU A 33 -1.58 8.36 -29.56
C GLU A 33 -0.85 8.59 -28.24
N VAL A 34 -0.39 7.54 -27.57
CA VAL A 34 0.45 7.64 -26.36
C VAL A 34 1.91 7.97 -26.70
N ALA A 35 2.45 7.44 -27.80
CA ALA A 35 3.78 7.80 -28.31
C ALA A 35 3.82 9.24 -28.85
N ASP A 36 2.79 9.69 -29.58
CA ASP A 36 2.64 11.09 -30.01
C ASP A 36 2.44 12.00 -28.81
N SER A 37 1.73 11.58 -27.76
CA SER A 37 1.62 12.37 -26.52
C SER A 37 2.96 12.53 -25.80
N ALA A 38 3.84 11.52 -25.86
CA ALA A 38 5.21 11.58 -25.33
C ALA A 38 6.15 12.43 -26.22
N GLU A 39 6.01 12.37 -27.55
CA GLU A 39 6.79 13.18 -28.50
C GLU A 39 6.32 14.65 -28.53
N ILE A 40 5.02 14.91 -28.32
CA ILE A 40 4.41 16.24 -28.19
C ILE A 40 4.82 16.91 -26.87
N LEU A 41 5.10 16.15 -25.81
CA LEU A 41 5.70 16.70 -24.58
C LEU A 41 7.16 17.13 -24.79
N GLY A 42 7.92 16.40 -25.62
CA GLY A 42 9.32 16.73 -25.97
C GLY A 42 9.48 17.90 -26.96
N ARG A 43 8.54 18.07 -27.91
CA ARG A 43 8.62 19.12 -28.95
C ARG A 43 8.02 20.48 -28.57
N ARG A 44 7.14 20.55 -27.57
CA ARG A 44 6.50 21.84 -27.15
C ARG A 44 7.42 22.81 -26.41
N VAL A 45 8.67 22.45 -26.15
CA VAL A 45 9.66 23.33 -25.50
C VAL A 45 10.49 24.17 -26.49
N SER A 46 10.40 23.97 -27.81
CA SER A 46 11.30 24.64 -28.77
C SER A 46 10.66 25.52 -29.86
N SER A 47 9.34 25.48 -30.11
CA SER A 47 8.73 26.25 -31.22
C SER A 47 8.05 27.58 -30.85
N ARG A 48 7.98 27.96 -29.55
CA ARG A 48 7.40 29.26 -29.14
C ARG A 48 8.40 30.44 -29.08
N ILE A 49 9.64 30.26 -29.56
CA ILE A 49 10.66 31.32 -29.62
C ILE A 49 10.89 31.88 -31.05
N ARG A 50 10.18 31.41 -32.08
CA ARG A 50 10.36 31.91 -33.46
C ARG A 50 9.12 32.42 -34.19
N ALA A 51 8.06 32.79 -33.48
CA ALA A 51 6.90 33.48 -34.06
C ALA A 51 6.47 34.67 -33.18
N LYS A 52 7.37 35.66 -33.07
CA LYS A 52 7.04 37.05 -32.69
C LYS A 52 8.24 37.96 -32.97
N LYS A 53 8.62 38.01 -34.24
CA LYS A 53 9.49 39.04 -34.79
C LYS A 53 9.16 39.13 -36.27
N ASP A 54 7.98 39.69 -36.55
CA ASP A 54 7.65 40.51 -37.71
C ASP A 54 6.22 41.04 -37.50
N GLU A 55 6.01 42.31 -37.87
CA GLU A 55 4.82 43.16 -37.65
C GLU A 55 4.63 43.63 -36.18
N VAL A 56 4.61 44.93 -35.81
CA VAL A 56 4.08 46.14 -36.46
C VAL A 56 4.79 47.40 -35.92
N VAL A 57 5.19 48.32 -36.80
CA VAL A 57 5.45 49.78 -36.61
C VAL A 57 5.24 50.40 -38.00
N LYS A 58 4.54 51.51 -38.30
CA LYS A 58 3.66 52.50 -37.65
C LYS A 58 3.04 53.31 -38.82
N THR A 59 1.77 53.67 -38.70
CA THR A 59 1.09 54.90 -39.16
C THR A 59 -0.16 54.99 -38.26
N GLU A 60 -0.73 56.10 -37.81
CA GLU A 60 -0.69 57.53 -38.11
C GLU A 60 -1.23 58.30 -36.88
N ALA A 61 -1.20 59.62 -36.93
CA ALA A 61 -1.49 60.56 -35.84
C ALA A 61 -2.92 61.14 -35.87
N ASP A 62 -3.25 61.83 -34.76
CA ASP A 62 -4.25 62.90 -34.57
C ASP A 62 -5.75 62.55 -34.72
N ALA A 63 -6.71 63.22 -34.10
CA ALA A 63 -6.88 64.12 -32.94
C ALA A 63 -8.39 64.45 -32.91
N ALA A 64 -8.84 65.16 -31.86
CA ALA A 64 -10.10 65.92 -31.77
C ALA A 64 -11.41 65.13 -31.52
N LEU A 65 -12.44 65.64 -30.83
CA LEU A 65 -12.76 66.78 -29.92
C LEU A 65 -14.28 66.59 -29.66
N GLY A 66 -14.83 67.09 -28.56
CA GLY A 66 -16.28 67.40 -28.50
C GLY A 66 -16.97 67.10 -27.19
N GLU A 67 -16.99 68.10 -26.31
CA GLU A 67 -17.81 68.24 -25.11
C GLU A 67 -19.25 68.67 -25.44
N ASP A 68 -20.15 68.56 -24.45
CA ASP A 68 -21.22 69.52 -24.04
C ASP A 68 -22.32 68.73 -23.27
N ALA A 69 -22.40 68.81 -21.92
CA ALA A 69 -23.06 69.84 -21.08
C ALA A 69 -24.61 69.78 -21.16
N GLU A 70 -25.44 69.97 -20.13
CA GLU A 70 -25.42 70.09 -18.67
C GLU A 70 -26.92 70.12 -18.24
N MET A 71 -27.29 69.58 -17.07
CA MET A 71 -28.27 70.19 -16.15
C MET A 71 -28.35 69.44 -14.81
N SER A 72 -28.15 70.18 -13.72
CA SER A 72 -28.15 69.79 -12.29
C SER A 72 -29.57 69.91 -11.65
N PRO A 73 -29.82 69.91 -10.31
CA PRO A 73 -28.98 69.57 -9.12
C PRO A 73 -29.69 68.86 -7.90
N LEU A 74 -28.90 68.59 -6.83
CA LEU A 74 -29.20 68.44 -5.36
C LEU A 74 -29.99 67.18 -4.88
N SER A 75 -29.69 66.44 -3.78
CA SER A 75 -28.66 66.52 -2.71
C SER A 75 -28.71 65.30 -1.73
N ALA A 76 -27.53 64.76 -1.37
CA ALA A 76 -27.04 64.05 -0.13
C ALA A 76 -27.46 62.59 0.23
N PRO A 77 -26.65 61.81 1.00
CA PRO A 77 -25.22 61.92 1.40
C PRO A 77 -24.34 60.68 1.06
N GLU A 78 -23.05 60.80 1.37
CA GLU A 78 -21.91 59.90 1.05
C GLU A 78 -21.88 58.58 1.87
N GLU A 79 -21.55 57.47 1.19
CA GLU A 79 -20.88 56.29 1.77
C GLU A 79 -19.65 55.98 0.89
N GLU A 80 -18.46 55.95 1.50
CA GLU A 80 -17.19 55.64 0.85
C GLU A 80 -17.12 54.15 0.46
N GLU A 81 -17.17 53.83 -0.85
CA GLU A 81 -16.84 52.50 -1.35
C GLU A 81 -15.31 52.30 -1.45
N GLU A 82 -14.76 51.34 -0.72
CA GLU A 82 -13.36 50.90 -0.86
C GLU A 82 -13.09 50.28 -2.25
N PRO A 83 -11.91 50.53 -2.87
CA PRO A 83 -11.61 50.01 -4.20
C PRO A 83 -11.35 48.48 -4.21
N PRO A 84 -11.80 47.75 -5.24
CA PRO A 84 -11.69 46.29 -5.29
C PRO A 84 -10.22 45.82 -5.36
N LYS A 85 -9.84 44.98 -4.41
CA LYS A 85 -8.51 44.35 -4.32
C LYS A 85 -8.22 43.52 -5.58
N LYS A 86 -7.29 44.00 -6.41
CA LYS A 86 -6.76 43.27 -7.59
C LYS A 86 -6.23 41.90 -7.16
N LYS A 87 -6.92 40.81 -7.56
CA LYS A 87 -6.43 39.44 -7.42
C LYS A 87 -5.09 39.33 -8.15
N ARG A 88 -3.99 39.22 -7.40
CA ARG A 88 -2.65 38.92 -7.94
C ARG A 88 -2.73 37.61 -8.72
N ARG A 89 -2.65 37.67 -10.05
CA ARG A 89 -2.38 36.48 -10.89
C ARG A 89 -1.06 35.90 -10.41
N ARG A 90 -1.11 34.75 -9.72
CA ARG A 90 0.07 33.93 -9.44
C ARG A 90 0.63 33.48 -10.79
N THR A 91 1.70 34.13 -11.23
CA THR A 91 2.51 33.67 -12.35
C THR A 91 3.02 32.28 -12.00
N LYS A 92 2.70 31.26 -12.81
CA LYS A 92 3.29 29.92 -12.68
C LYS A 92 4.81 30.09 -12.80
N LYS A 93 5.52 29.94 -11.69
CA LYS A 93 6.97 29.76 -11.70
C LYS A 93 7.18 28.40 -12.35
N ASN A 94 7.72 28.36 -13.58
CA ASN A 94 8.30 27.13 -14.09
C ASN A 94 9.42 26.81 -13.10
N ALA A 95 9.19 25.84 -12.22
CA ALA A 95 10.18 25.39 -11.27
C ALA A 95 11.28 24.71 -12.08
N GLU A 96 12.48 25.26 -12.03
CA GLU A 96 13.69 24.56 -12.46
C GLU A 96 13.77 23.21 -11.71
N PRO A 97 14.27 22.13 -12.33
CA PRO A 97 14.34 20.83 -11.68
C PRO A 97 15.14 20.94 -10.38
N GLU A 98 14.49 20.65 -9.24
CA GLU A 98 15.15 20.62 -7.94
C GLU A 98 16.23 19.53 -7.97
N VAL A 99 17.50 19.94 -7.94
CA VAL A 99 18.63 19.03 -7.81
C VAL A 99 18.82 18.72 -6.34
N TYR A 100 18.63 17.47 -5.95
CA TYR A 100 18.85 17.01 -4.58
C TYR A 100 20.29 16.52 -4.42
N GLU A 101 20.93 16.90 -3.32
CA GLU A 101 22.15 16.24 -2.87
C GLU A 101 21.76 14.91 -2.22
N ILE A 102 22.22 13.81 -2.82
CA ILE A 102 21.89 12.45 -2.37
C ILE A 102 23.13 11.86 -1.72
N GLU A 103 23.00 11.47 -0.44
CA GLU A 103 24.09 10.84 0.28
C GLU A 103 24.54 9.53 -0.40
N PRO A 104 25.85 9.24 -0.40
CA PRO A 104 26.36 7.94 -0.82
C PRO A 104 25.84 6.87 0.14
N VAL A 105 25.55 5.70 -0.41
CA VAL A 105 25.19 4.51 0.39
C VAL A 105 26.42 3.63 0.55
N GLU A 106 26.56 3.00 1.70
CA GLU A 106 27.53 1.92 1.90
C GLU A 106 27.24 0.78 0.93
N THR A 107 28.22 0.34 0.13
CA THR A 107 28.07 -0.83 -0.75
C THR A 107 28.14 -2.13 0.04
N LYS A 108 27.23 -3.06 -0.24
CA LYS A 108 27.14 -4.40 0.37
C LYS A 108 26.97 -5.46 -0.71
N THR A 109 27.33 -6.70 -0.38
CA THR A 109 27.24 -7.83 -1.31
C THR A 109 26.06 -8.73 -0.97
N THR A 110 25.45 -9.31 -2.00
CA THR A 110 24.46 -10.40 -1.90
C THR A 110 24.51 -11.23 -3.19
N THR A 111 24.11 -12.49 -3.10
CA THR A 111 23.89 -13.42 -4.22
C THR A 111 22.44 -13.42 -4.71
N TRP A 112 21.53 -12.84 -3.93
CA TRP A 112 20.11 -12.72 -4.28
C TRP A 112 19.90 -11.71 -5.42
N ARG A 113 19.05 -12.05 -6.39
CA ARG A 113 18.71 -11.23 -7.57
C ARG A 113 17.21 -11.21 -7.86
N GLY A 114 16.38 -11.43 -6.84
CA GLY A 114 14.93 -11.38 -6.98
C GLY A 114 14.39 -9.96 -7.15
N ARG A 115 13.05 -9.85 -7.29
CA ARG A 115 12.39 -8.56 -7.49
C ARG A 115 12.19 -7.86 -6.15
N LEU A 116 12.57 -6.60 -6.09
CA LEU A 116 12.15 -5.69 -5.02
C LEU A 116 10.85 -4.98 -5.45
N GLY A 117 9.93 -4.86 -4.51
CA GLY A 117 8.69 -4.11 -4.70
C GLY A 117 8.41 -3.15 -3.55
N TYR A 118 7.43 -2.27 -3.75
CA TYR A 118 6.93 -1.36 -2.71
C TYR A 118 5.39 -1.33 -2.71
N ALA A 119 4.82 -0.72 -1.67
CA ALA A 119 3.38 -0.75 -1.43
C ALA A 119 2.61 0.53 -1.74
N CYS A 120 1.53 0.38 -2.51
CA CYS A 120 0.38 1.27 -2.70
C CYS A 120 0.65 2.57 -3.49
N LEU A 121 1.67 3.33 -3.11
CA LEU A 121 1.88 4.71 -3.56
C LEU A 121 3.31 4.92 -4.02
N ASN A 122 3.48 5.66 -5.12
CA ASN A 122 4.76 6.22 -5.53
C ASN A 122 4.86 7.68 -5.08
N THR A 123 5.88 8.04 -4.31
CA THR A 123 5.97 9.38 -3.71
C THR A 123 6.26 10.46 -4.75
N ILE A 124 7.00 10.16 -5.81
CA ILE A 124 7.29 11.10 -6.90
C ILE A 124 6.02 11.40 -7.70
N LEU A 125 5.35 10.36 -8.19
CA LEU A 125 4.12 10.49 -8.98
C LEU A 125 2.99 11.16 -8.19
N ARG A 126 2.89 10.89 -6.89
CA ARG A 126 1.90 11.53 -6.01
C ARG A 126 2.14 13.02 -5.84
N ASN A 127 3.41 13.44 -5.80
CA ASN A 127 3.79 14.83 -5.59
C ASN A 127 3.98 15.61 -6.89
N ALA A 128 3.91 14.94 -8.05
CA ALA A 128 3.96 15.58 -9.36
C ALA A 128 2.87 16.65 -9.50
N LYS A 129 3.25 17.79 -10.09
CA LYS A 129 2.36 18.92 -10.38
C LYS A 129 2.43 19.24 -11.88
N PRO A 130 1.31 19.63 -12.51
CA PRO A 130 -0.01 19.89 -11.93
C PRO A 130 -0.84 18.65 -11.59
N ASP A 131 -0.56 17.52 -12.24
CA ASP A 131 -1.45 16.33 -12.21
C ASP A 131 -0.82 15.18 -11.42
N PRO A 132 -1.21 14.96 -10.14
CA PRO A 132 -0.69 13.87 -9.34
C PRO A 132 -1.28 12.53 -9.79
N THR A 133 -0.42 11.53 -9.93
CA THR A 133 -0.81 10.15 -10.27
C THR A 133 -0.74 9.28 -9.02
N PHE A 134 -1.85 8.63 -8.66
CA PHE A 134 -1.94 7.71 -7.52
C PHE A 134 -3.18 6.82 -7.63
N CYS A 135 -3.21 5.72 -6.88
CA CYS A 135 -4.20 4.65 -7.07
C CYS A 135 -5.07 4.42 -5.81
N SER A 136 -5.23 5.45 -4.98
CA SER A 136 -5.88 5.36 -3.66
C SER A 136 -6.84 6.54 -3.42
N ARG A 137 -7.50 7.02 -4.47
CA ARG A 137 -8.55 8.03 -4.31
C ARG A 137 -9.74 7.40 -3.60
N THR A 138 -10.14 7.98 -2.48
CA THR A 138 -11.32 7.58 -1.72
C THR A 138 -12.17 8.79 -1.35
N CYS A 139 -13.35 8.55 -0.79
CA CYS A 139 -14.27 9.58 -0.34
C CYS A 139 -14.94 9.20 0.98
N ARG A 140 -15.78 10.09 1.53
CA ARG A 140 -16.58 9.76 2.71
C ARG A 140 -17.91 9.17 2.27
N LEU A 141 -18.51 8.35 3.13
CA LEU A 141 -19.86 7.82 2.90
C LEU A 141 -20.91 8.92 2.71
N GLU A 142 -20.73 10.05 3.40
CA GLU A 142 -21.58 11.24 3.21
C GLU A 142 -21.45 11.86 1.81
N THR A 143 -20.25 11.83 1.22
CA THR A 143 -20.02 12.27 -0.16
C THR A 143 -20.81 11.41 -1.13
N ILE A 144 -20.85 10.09 -0.91
CA ILE A 144 -21.68 9.17 -1.71
C ILE A 144 -23.17 9.51 -1.54
N ARG A 145 -23.62 9.79 -0.31
CA ARG A 145 -25.02 10.18 -0.06
C ARG A 145 -25.41 11.49 -0.75
N LYS A 146 -24.47 12.44 -0.87
CA LYS A 146 -24.70 13.76 -1.48
C LYS A 146 -24.57 13.73 -3.02
N ASN A 147 -23.54 13.07 -3.54
CA ASN A 147 -23.16 13.11 -4.95
C ASN A 147 -23.54 11.84 -5.73
N GLY A 148 -24.06 10.83 -5.05
CA GLY A 148 -24.39 9.52 -5.63
C GLY A 148 -23.20 8.56 -5.68
N LEU A 149 -23.51 7.28 -5.96
CA LEU A 149 -22.53 6.20 -6.05
C LEU A 149 -21.57 6.37 -7.24
N GLU A 150 -22.04 6.99 -8.33
CA GLU A 150 -21.22 7.23 -9.52
C GLU A 150 -19.97 8.07 -9.21
N PHE A 151 -20.04 8.99 -8.23
CA PHE A 151 -18.86 9.73 -7.78
C PHE A 151 -17.76 8.80 -7.24
N ALA A 152 -18.11 7.79 -6.43
CA ALA A 152 -17.14 6.81 -5.93
C ALA A 152 -16.59 5.92 -7.05
N LYS A 153 -17.46 5.55 -8.01
CA LYS A 153 -17.08 4.77 -9.19
C LYS A 153 -16.11 5.54 -10.09
N ASP A 154 -16.33 6.82 -10.32
CA ASP A 154 -15.42 7.68 -11.08
C ASP A 154 -14.03 7.76 -10.45
N LEU A 155 -13.95 7.84 -9.11
CA LEU A 155 -12.68 7.76 -8.40
C LEU A 155 -11.97 6.41 -8.62
N GLY A 156 -12.72 5.30 -8.56
CA GLY A 156 -12.19 3.97 -8.83
C GLY A 156 -11.68 3.81 -10.27
N LYS A 157 -12.44 4.31 -11.25
CA LYS A 157 -12.04 4.35 -12.65
C LYS A 157 -10.78 5.17 -12.87
N GLN A 158 -10.66 6.31 -12.18
CA GLN A 158 -9.45 7.13 -12.21
C GLN A 158 -8.24 6.42 -11.58
N ASN A 159 -8.42 5.71 -10.47
CA ASN A 159 -7.37 4.90 -9.85
C ASN A 159 -6.87 3.80 -10.81
N ALA A 160 -7.78 3.10 -11.50
CA ALA A 160 -7.43 2.08 -12.49
C ALA A 160 -6.63 2.67 -13.68
N ARG A 161 -6.99 3.86 -14.17
CA ARG A 161 -6.22 4.57 -15.21
C ARG A 161 -4.82 4.97 -14.75
N ASP A 162 -4.71 5.44 -13.52
CA ASP A 162 -3.42 5.84 -12.96
C ASP A 162 -2.51 4.64 -12.64
N LEU A 163 -3.07 3.45 -12.42
CA LEU A 163 -2.31 2.23 -12.24
C LEU A 163 -1.46 1.90 -13.48
N VAL A 164 -2.00 2.13 -14.69
CA VAL A 164 -1.25 1.98 -15.96
C VAL A 164 0.02 2.86 -15.95
N LYS A 165 -0.13 4.14 -15.58
CA LYS A 165 1.00 5.09 -15.50
C LYS A 165 2.02 4.68 -14.45
N LEU A 166 1.54 4.17 -13.32
CA LEU A 166 2.40 3.73 -12.23
C LEU A 166 3.21 2.47 -12.61
N ILE A 167 2.58 1.50 -13.30
CA ILE A 167 3.28 0.33 -13.85
C ILE A 167 4.34 0.75 -14.86
N GLN A 168 4.00 1.66 -15.77
CA GLN A 168 4.94 2.18 -16.77
C GLN A 168 6.13 2.89 -16.11
N TRP A 169 5.88 3.76 -15.14
CA TRP A 169 6.96 4.42 -14.39
C TRP A 169 7.84 3.42 -13.64
N ASN A 170 7.24 2.38 -13.06
CA ASN A 170 7.97 1.32 -12.37
C ASN A 170 8.90 0.57 -13.33
N GLU A 171 8.45 0.26 -14.54
CA GLU A 171 9.29 -0.34 -15.57
C GLU A 171 10.50 0.53 -15.92
N GLU A 172 10.27 1.84 -16.13
CA GLU A 172 11.34 2.82 -16.41
C GLU A 172 12.37 2.96 -15.27
N ASN A 173 12.04 2.44 -14.08
CA ASN A 173 12.85 2.49 -12.88
C ASN A 173 13.30 1.10 -12.39
N ASN A 174 13.16 0.06 -13.22
CA ASN A 174 13.55 -1.32 -12.92
C ASN A 174 12.84 -1.93 -11.69
N ILE A 175 11.61 -1.50 -11.40
CA ILE A 175 10.75 -2.06 -10.35
C ILE A 175 9.65 -2.86 -11.03
N ARG A 176 9.58 -4.17 -10.80
CA ARG A 176 8.56 -5.05 -11.41
C ARG A 176 7.69 -5.77 -10.39
N PHE A 177 7.59 -5.22 -9.19
CA PHE A 177 6.78 -5.78 -8.12
C PHE A 177 6.07 -4.66 -7.35
N LEU A 178 4.75 -4.75 -7.26
CA LEU A 178 3.92 -3.72 -6.64
C LEU A 178 2.81 -4.36 -5.81
N ARG A 179 2.61 -3.85 -4.59
CA ARG A 179 1.35 -4.08 -3.86
C ARG A 179 0.37 -2.96 -4.24
N VAL A 180 -0.70 -3.29 -4.96
CA VAL A 180 -1.74 -2.32 -5.31
C VAL A 180 -2.51 -1.90 -4.06
N SER A 181 -2.99 -0.66 -4.05
CA SER A 181 -3.78 -0.12 -2.94
C SER A 181 -5.08 -0.89 -2.75
N SER A 182 -5.46 -1.17 -1.51
CA SER A 182 -6.79 -1.76 -1.22
C SER A 182 -7.91 -0.74 -1.45
N GLU A 183 -7.59 0.56 -1.37
CA GLU A 183 -8.51 1.67 -1.69
C GLU A 183 -8.68 1.94 -3.21
N MET A 184 -8.33 0.99 -4.08
CA MET A 184 -8.50 1.14 -5.53
C MET A 184 -9.94 1.50 -5.90
N PHE A 185 -10.92 0.86 -5.27
CA PHE A 185 -12.34 1.11 -5.51
C PHE A 185 -13.07 1.44 -4.20
N PRO A 186 -13.34 2.73 -3.92
CA PRO A 186 -13.91 3.16 -2.65
C PRO A 186 -15.26 2.48 -2.39
N PHE A 187 -15.37 1.81 -1.24
CA PHE A 187 -16.59 1.14 -0.77
C PHE A 187 -17.10 -0.03 -1.64
N ALA A 188 -16.31 -0.58 -2.57
CA ALA A 188 -16.77 -1.67 -3.45
C ALA A 188 -17.31 -2.89 -2.69
N SER A 189 -16.72 -3.23 -1.54
CA SER A 189 -17.12 -4.34 -0.66
C SER A 189 -18.16 -3.96 0.42
N HIS A 190 -18.57 -2.68 0.48
CA HIS A 190 -19.42 -2.18 1.54
C HIS A 190 -20.83 -2.78 1.45
N ASP A 191 -21.38 -3.25 2.57
CA ASP A 191 -22.65 -3.99 2.62
C ASP A 191 -23.83 -3.30 1.89
N LYS A 192 -23.98 -1.98 2.08
CA LYS A 192 -25.10 -1.20 1.54
C LYS A 192 -24.79 -0.35 0.31
N GLN A 193 -23.51 -0.16 0.02
CA GLN A 193 -23.04 0.78 -1.02
C GLN A 193 -22.05 0.12 -1.96
N GLY A 194 -21.82 -1.18 -1.79
CA GLY A 194 -20.93 -1.98 -2.61
C GLY A 194 -21.46 -2.13 -4.02
N TYR A 195 -20.55 -2.46 -4.91
CA TYR A 195 -20.79 -2.52 -6.34
C TYR A 195 -19.76 -3.44 -7.00
N THR A 196 -20.13 -3.97 -8.16
CA THR A 196 -19.24 -4.76 -9.00
C THR A 196 -18.34 -3.85 -9.84
N LEU A 197 -17.21 -4.38 -10.30
CA LEU A 197 -16.17 -3.61 -10.98
C LEU A 197 -16.34 -3.56 -12.51
N ASP A 198 -17.44 -4.08 -13.07
CA ASP A 198 -17.67 -4.23 -14.52
C ASP A 198 -17.53 -2.89 -15.28
N TYR A 199 -17.95 -1.78 -14.66
CA TYR A 199 -17.90 -0.44 -15.27
C TYR A 199 -16.47 0.10 -15.49
N ALA A 200 -15.48 -0.52 -14.86
CA ALA A 200 -14.05 -0.21 -14.95
C ALA A 200 -13.24 -1.39 -15.55
N ALA A 201 -13.92 -2.38 -16.14
CA ALA A 201 -13.28 -3.58 -16.69
C ALA A 201 -12.25 -3.24 -17.78
N GLU A 202 -12.52 -2.24 -18.62
CA GLU A 202 -11.60 -1.78 -19.67
C GLU A 202 -10.31 -1.19 -19.07
N GLU A 203 -10.43 -0.30 -18.09
CA GLU A 203 -9.28 0.28 -17.40
C GLU A 203 -8.45 -0.76 -16.64
N LEU A 204 -9.13 -1.69 -15.96
CA LEU A 204 -8.48 -2.79 -15.25
C LEU A 204 -7.74 -3.70 -16.23
N ARG A 205 -8.38 -4.04 -17.36
CA ARG A 205 -7.79 -4.84 -18.42
C ARG A 205 -6.51 -4.18 -18.95
N ALA A 206 -6.56 -2.88 -19.26
CA ALA A 206 -5.40 -2.13 -19.73
C ALA A 206 -4.21 -2.18 -18.74
N ALA A 207 -4.49 -2.03 -17.44
CA ALA A 207 -3.44 -2.12 -16.41
C ALA A 207 -2.85 -3.53 -16.31
N GLY A 208 -3.70 -4.56 -16.34
CA GLY A 208 -3.24 -5.94 -16.24
C GLY A 208 -2.52 -6.44 -17.49
N ASP A 209 -2.98 -6.06 -18.69
CA ASP A 209 -2.30 -6.38 -19.95
C ASP A 209 -0.90 -5.76 -20.00
N LEU A 210 -0.75 -4.52 -19.55
CA LEU A 210 0.56 -3.88 -19.43
C LEU A 210 1.45 -4.59 -18.39
N ALA A 211 0.90 -4.92 -17.21
CA ALA A 211 1.64 -5.64 -16.18
C ALA A 211 2.13 -7.00 -16.67
N ASN A 212 1.25 -7.78 -17.30
CA ASN A 212 1.57 -9.10 -17.85
C ASN A 212 2.62 -8.99 -18.98
N LYS A 213 2.46 -8.03 -19.90
CA LYS A 213 3.40 -7.78 -21.00
C LYS A 213 4.81 -7.47 -20.49
N LEU A 214 4.92 -6.69 -19.41
CA LEU A 214 6.21 -6.27 -18.84
C LEU A 214 6.73 -7.21 -17.74
N GLY A 215 6.00 -8.29 -17.41
CA GLY A 215 6.39 -9.23 -16.36
C GLY A 215 6.31 -8.67 -14.93
N HIS A 216 5.42 -7.71 -14.69
CA HIS A 216 5.17 -7.15 -13.36
C HIS A 216 4.34 -8.10 -12.52
N ARG A 217 4.71 -8.24 -11.24
CA ARG A 217 3.90 -8.91 -10.24
C ARG A 217 3.08 -7.87 -9.47
N LEU A 218 1.75 -8.05 -9.44
CA LEU A 218 0.84 -7.22 -8.67
C LEU A 218 0.24 -8.05 -7.53
N THR A 219 0.23 -7.54 -6.30
CA THR A 219 -0.41 -8.19 -5.13
C THR A 219 -1.24 -7.19 -4.35
N SER A 220 -2.09 -7.63 -3.43
CA SER A 220 -2.86 -6.72 -2.58
C SER A 220 -2.90 -7.20 -1.14
N HIS A 221 -3.08 -6.29 -0.20
CA HIS A 221 -3.22 -6.63 1.21
C HIS A 221 -4.42 -5.86 1.78
N PRO A 222 -5.62 -6.49 1.82
CA PRO A 222 -6.77 -5.93 2.52
C PRO A 222 -6.39 -5.49 3.94
N GLY A 223 -6.99 -4.40 4.41
CA GLY A 223 -6.65 -3.85 5.72
C GLY A 223 -7.09 -4.74 6.88
N GLN A 224 -6.68 -4.35 8.10
CA GLN A 224 -6.90 -5.06 9.37
C GLN A 224 -8.35 -5.44 9.72
N PHE A 225 -9.35 -4.95 8.97
CA PHE A 225 -10.76 -5.30 9.18
C PHE A 225 -11.17 -6.63 8.53
N THR A 226 -10.31 -7.21 7.70
CA THR A 226 -10.53 -8.52 7.06
C THR A 226 -10.14 -9.63 8.03
N GLN A 227 -11.13 -10.16 8.76
CA GLN A 227 -10.95 -10.97 9.97
C GLN A 227 -11.79 -12.26 9.88
N LEU A 228 -11.24 -13.30 9.24
CA LEU A 228 -11.93 -14.59 9.08
C LEU A 228 -12.03 -15.40 10.38
N GLY A 229 -11.17 -15.15 11.37
CA GLY A 229 -11.23 -15.77 12.70
C GLY A 229 -12.21 -15.13 13.68
N SER A 230 -12.88 -14.03 13.28
CA SER A 230 -13.80 -13.28 14.15
C SER A 230 -14.99 -14.14 14.63
N PRO A 231 -15.38 -14.05 15.92
CA PRO A 231 -16.59 -14.70 16.43
C PRO A 231 -17.87 -14.00 15.98
N ARG A 232 -17.76 -12.78 15.42
CA ARG A 232 -18.90 -11.98 14.96
C ARG A 232 -19.24 -12.32 13.50
N PRO A 233 -20.43 -12.86 13.19
CA PRO A 233 -20.78 -13.28 11.83
C PRO A 233 -20.73 -12.15 10.80
N ASN A 234 -21.17 -10.95 11.16
CA ASN A 234 -21.17 -9.79 10.27
C ASN A 234 -19.75 -9.36 9.84
N VAL A 235 -18.75 -9.57 10.69
CA VAL A 235 -17.34 -9.29 10.36
C VAL A 235 -16.82 -10.33 9.37
N VAL A 236 -17.15 -11.60 9.58
CA VAL A 236 -16.77 -12.69 8.67
C VAL A 236 -17.39 -12.45 7.29
N THR A 237 -18.69 -12.14 7.22
CA THR A 237 -19.37 -11.83 5.96
C THR A 237 -18.76 -10.61 5.26
N ALA A 238 -18.41 -9.55 6.01
CA ALA A 238 -17.73 -8.40 5.43
C ALA A 238 -16.33 -8.75 4.89
N SER A 239 -15.59 -9.60 5.61
CA SER A 239 -14.27 -10.07 5.20
C SER A 239 -14.32 -10.91 3.92
N MET A 240 -15.33 -11.77 3.79
CA MET A 240 -15.55 -12.56 2.57
C MET A 240 -15.83 -11.64 1.37
N ARG A 241 -16.69 -10.63 1.53
CA ARG A 241 -16.94 -9.63 0.46
C ARG A 241 -15.70 -8.84 0.08
N GLU A 242 -14.86 -8.47 1.04
CA GLU A 242 -13.58 -7.79 0.77
C GLU A 242 -12.65 -8.67 -0.08
N LEU A 243 -12.51 -9.94 0.29
CA LEU A 243 -11.68 -10.90 -0.46
C LEU A 243 -12.21 -11.18 -1.87
N GLU A 244 -13.53 -11.28 -2.02
CA GLU A 244 -14.19 -11.41 -3.33
C GLU A 244 -13.96 -10.16 -4.20
N TYR A 245 -14.07 -8.96 -3.62
CA TYR A 245 -13.76 -7.70 -4.31
C TYR A 245 -12.32 -7.71 -4.84
N HIS A 246 -11.34 -7.99 -3.99
CA HIS A 246 -9.93 -8.04 -4.39
C HIS A 246 -9.66 -9.12 -5.46
N THR A 247 -10.34 -10.27 -5.36
CA THR A 247 -10.25 -11.34 -6.35
C THR A 247 -10.80 -10.90 -7.70
N SER A 248 -11.99 -10.29 -7.72
CA SER A 248 -12.63 -9.78 -8.95
C SER A 248 -11.78 -8.70 -9.64
N MET A 249 -11.09 -7.86 -8.85
CA MET A 249 -10.16 -6.86 -9.37
C MET A 249 -9.01 -7.52 -10.14
N PHE A 250 -8.38 -8.57 -9.60
CA PHE A 250 -7.31 -9.28 -10.29
C PHE A 250 -7.80 -10.10 -11.49
N GLU A 251 -9.01 -10.65 -11.44
CA GLU A 251 -9.62 -11.35 -12.59
C GLU A 251 -9.91 -10.38 -13.76
N LEU A 252 -10.46 -9.20 -13.47
CA LEU A 252 -10.71 -8.14 -14.45
C LEU A 252 -9.43 -7.51 -15.00
N MET A 253 -8.33 -7.55 -14.25
CA MET A 253 -6.99 -7.24 -14.77
C MET A 253 -6.40 -8.43 -15.57
N GLY A 254 -6.83 -9.67 -15.32
CA GLY A 254 -6.19 -10.87 -15.88
C GLY A 254 -4.83 -11.17 -15.28
N ILE A 255 -4.63 -10.81 -14.00
CA ILE A 255 -3.43 -11.18 -13.27
C ILE A 255 -3.51 -12.67 -12.93
N GLY A 256 -2.45 -13.41 -13.23
CA GLY A 256 -2.36 -14.85 -12.95
C GLY A 256 -2.25 -15.19 -11.46
N LYS A 257 -1.86 -16.43 -11.16
CA LYS A 257 -1.73 -17.00 -9.81
C LYS A 257 -0.74 -16.26 -8.89
N ASP A 258 0.24 -15.56 -9.45
CA ASP A 258 1.18 -14.75 -8.68
C ASP A 258 0.54 -13.49 -8.06
N GLY A 259 -0.68 -13.14 -8.49
CA GLY A 259 -1.53 -12.10 -7.92
C GLY A 259 -2.22 -12.53 -6.64
N VAL A 260 -1.46 -12.54 -5.55
CA VAL A 260 -1.92 -12.98 -4.23
C VAL A 260 -2.57 -11.87 -3.41
N ILE A 261 -3.46 -12.26 -2.51
CA ILE A 261 -4.20 -11.43 -1.56
C ILE A 261 -3.75 -11.82 -0.16
N ILE A 262 -3.07 -10.91 0.53
CA ILE A 262 -2.42 -11.16 1.81
C ILE A 262 -3.34 -10.69 2.95
N ILE A 263 -3.53 -11.51 3.97
CA ILE A 263 -4.18 -11.09 5.23
C ILE A 263 -3.38 -11.62 6.43
N HIS A 264 -3.44 -10.89 7.54
CA HIS A 264 -3.07 -11.46 8.83
C HIS A 264 -4.16 -12.40 9.35
N MET A 265 -3.80 -13.27 10.30
CA MET A 265 -4.79 -14.07 11.04
C MET A 265 -5.70 -13.18 11.91
N GLY A 266 -5.13 -12.10 12.43
CA GLY A 266 -5.86 -11.01 13.07
C GLY A 266 -6.03 -11.15 14.58
N GLY A 267 -7.23 -10.92 15.11
CA GLY A 267 -7.45 -10.91 16.56
C GLY A 267 -7.44 -12.32 17.19
N VAL A 268 -6.96 -12.45 18.44
CA VAL A 268 -6.99 -13.73 19.18
C VAL A 268 -8.39 -14.12 19.67
N TYR A 269 -9.30 -13.16 19.86
CA TYR A 269 -10.71 -13.37 20.22
C TYR A 269 -10.94 -14.41 21.34
N GLY A 270 -10.24 -14.25 22.46
CA GLY A 270 -10.26 -15.18 23.59
C GLY A 270 -9.00 -16.04 23.63
N ASP A 271 -8.91 -17.04 22.75
CA ASP A 271 -7.77 -17.94 22.67
C ASP A 271 -7.39 -18.30 21.22
N LYS A 272 -6.10 -18.56 20.98
CA LYS A 272 -5.59 -18.88 19.64
C LYS A 272 -6.22 -20.15 19.07
N PRO A 273 -6.27 -21.30 19.78
CA PRO A 273 -6.85 -22.53 19.24
C PRO A 273 -8.28 -22.35 18.70
N SER A 274 -9.18 -21.77 19.49
CA SER A 274 -10.57 -21.54 19.07
C SER A 274 -10.66 -20.61 17.85
N THR A 275 -9.79 -19.61 17.76
CA THR A 275 -9.76 -18.69 16.62
C THR A 275 -9.25 -19.35 15.35
N LEU A 276 -8.20 -20.18 15.45
CA LEU A 276 -7.68 -20.94 14.32
C LEU A 276 -8.75 -21.92 13.78
N GLU A 277 -9.51 -22.58 14.66
CA GLU A 277 -10.61 -23.44 14.23
C GLU A 277 -11.73 -22.67 13.52
N ARG A 278 -12.16 -21.52 14.06
CA ARG A 278 -13.12 -20.65 13.35
C ARG A 278 -12.59 -20.16 12.00
N PHE A 279 -11.31 -19.82 11.93
CA PHE A 279 -10.67 -19.47 10.66
C PHE A 279 -10.77 -20.62 9.66
N LYS A 280 -10.41 -21.86 10.05
CA LYS A 280 -10.50 -23.05 9.18
C LYS A 280 -11.93 -23.28 8.69
N GLU A 281 -12.92 -23.16 9.57
CA GLU A 281 -14.34 -23.31 9.21
C GLU A 281 -14.80 -22.26 8.21
N ASN A 282 -14.38 -21.00 8.38
CA ASN A 282 -14.75 -19.91 7.49
C ASN A 282 -13.98 -19.95 6.17
N TYR A 283 -12.70 -20.32 6.19
CA TYR A 283 -11.88 -20.52 4.99
C TYR A 283 -12.51 -21.56 4.06
N LYS A 284 -13.02 -22.68 4.60
CA LYS A 284 -13.69 -23.72 3.80
C LYS A 284 -14.89 -23.18 3.00
N LYS A 285 -15.57 -22.14 3.49
CA LYS A 285 -16.73 -21.50 2.84
C LYS A 285 -16.33 -20.52 1.74
N LEU A 286 -15.06 -20.12 1.64
CA LEU A 286 -14.61 -19.21 0.58
C LEU A 286 -14.72 -19.87 -0.80
N PRO A 287 -15.05 -19.10 -1.85
CA PRO A 287 -14.94 -19.54 -3.24
C PRO A 287 -13.50 -19.98 -3.59
N ASP A 288 -13.36 -20.94 -4.50
CA ASP A 288 -12.05 -21.49 -4.86
C ASP A 288 -11.13 -20.45 -5.52
N ASN A 289 -11.66 -19.55 -6.34
CA ASN A 289 -10.89 -18.45 -6.93
C ASN A 289 -10.31 -17.48 -5.88
N VAL A 290 -10.98 -17.31 -4.73
CA VAL A 290 -10.46 -16.56 -3.58
C VAL A 290 -9.37 -17.38 -2.88
N LYS A 291 -9.62 -18.67 -2.62
CA LYS A 291 -8.64 -19.58 -1.98
C LYS A 291 -7.36 -19.74 -2.79
N ASP A 292 -7.43 -19.64 -4.12
CA ASP A 292 -6.29 -19.72 -5.01
C ASP A 292 -5.32 -18.56 -4.88
N ARG A 293 -5.79 -17.43 -4.34
CA ARG A 293 -5.01 -16.19 -4.18
C ARG A 293 -4.71 -15.86 -2.72
N LEU A 294 -5.48 -16.38 -1.77
CA LEU A 294 -5.36 -16.05 -0.36
C LEU A 294 -4.04 -16.56 0.21
N VAL A 295 -3.34 -15.69 0.91
CA VAL A 295 -2.07 -15.95 1.58
C VAL A 295 -2.14 -15.35 2.99
N LEU A 296 -1.59 -16.05 3.98
CA LEU A 296 -1.47 -15.55 5.34
C LEU A 296 -0.14 -14.84 5.58
N GLU A 297 -0.06 -13.99 6.59
CA GLU A 297 1.18 -13.32 7.01
C GLU A 297 1.34 -13.42 8.52
N ASN A 298 2.55 -13.74 8.99
CA ASN A 298 2.88 -13.67 10.42
C ASN A 298 2.86 -12.22 10.90
N ASP A 299 2.36 -12.01 12.11
CA ASP A 299 2.24 -10.69 12.72
C ASP A 299 3.06 -10.60 14.01
N GLU A 300 3.21 -9.38 14.48
CA GLU A 300 4.11 -8.96 15.54
C GLU A 300 3.49 -8.98 16.93
N MET A 301 2.24 -9.44 17.07
CA MET A 301 1.45 -9.32 18.30
C MET A 301 0.73 -10.61 18.71
N CYS A 302 0.06 -11.24 17.76
CA CYS A 302 -0.92 -12.30 17.97
C CYS A 302 -0.43 -13.63 17.41
N TYR A 303 0.13 -13.67 16.20
CA TYR A 303 0.42 -14.91 15.48
C TYR A 303 1.78 -14.90 14.77
N ASN A 304 2.75 -15.62 15.31
CA ASN A 304 4.03 -15.83 14.64
C ASN A 304 3.95 -17.00 13.64
N VAL A 305 5.07 -17.39 13.00
CA VAL A 305 5.07 -18.48 12.02
C VAL A 305 4.75 -19.84 12.67
N ASP A 306 5.17 -20.09 13.91
CA ASP A 306 4.90 -21.36 14.59
C ASP A 306 3.38 -21.57 14.78
N ASP A 307 2.63 -20.50 15.04
CA ASP A 307 1.18 -20.56 15.18
C ASP A 307 0.50 -20.85 13.83
N LEU A 308 0.98 -20.23 12.75
CA LEU A 308 0.28 -20.22 11.45
C LEU A 308 0.69 -21.36 10.53
N LEU A 309 1.96 -21.78 10.55
CA LEU A 309 2.49 -22.77 9.61
C LEU A 309 1.73 -24.11 9.63
N PRO A 310 1.34 -24.68 10.79
CA PRO A 310 0.54 -25.91 10.82
C PRO A 310 -0.81 -25.76 10.10
N VAL A 311 -1.48 -24.62 10.26
CA VAL A 311 -2.76 -24.32 9.58
C VAL A 311 -2.55 -24.13 8.08
N CYS A 312 -1.45 -23.46 7.71
CA CYS A 312 -1.06 -23.24 6.32
C CYS A 312 -0.78 -24.56 5.58
N GLU A 313 -0.08 -25.49 6.22
CA GLU A 313 0.17 -26.82 5.67
C GLU A 313 -1.11 -27.66 5.57
N GLU A 314 -1.97 -27.62 6.60
CA GLU A 314 -3.24 -28.35 6.61
C GLU A 314 -4.17 -27.88 5.47
N LEU A 315 -4.28 -26.57 5.27
CA LEU A 315 -5.20 -25.97 4.31
C LEU A 315 -4.57 -25.65 2.95
N ASN A 316 -3.28 -25.93 2.77
CA ASN A 316 -2.49 -25.53 1.60
C ASN A 316 -2.60 -24.02 1.29
N ILE A 317 -2.46 -23.19 2.34
CA ILE A 317 -2.45 -21.73 2.23
C ILE A 317 -1.00 -21.26 2.31
N PRO A 318 -0.45 -20.54 1.31
CA PRO A 318 0.90 -20.01 1.43
C PRO A 318 0.97 -18.98 2.56
N ILE A 319 2.15 -18.84 3.17
CA ILE A 319 2.43 -17.83 4.19
C ILE A 319 3.55 -16.90 3.74
N ILE A 320 3.32 -15.59 3.87
CA ILE A 320 4.33 -14.55 3.81
C ILE A 320 5.13 -14.61 5.11
N PHE A 321 6.44 -14.74 4.96
CA PHE A 321 7.37 -14.45 6.06
C PHE A 321 7.68 -12.94 6.04
N ASP A 322 7.17 -12.21 7.03
CA ASP A 322 7.59 -10.85 7.34
C ASP A 322 8.72 -10.88 8.37
N TYR A 323 9.90 -10.43 7.93
CA TYR A 323 11.12 -10.43 8.75
C TYR A 323 11.04 -9.47 9.94
N HIS A 324 10.30 -8.37 9.82
CA HIS A 324 10.16 -7.38 10.88
C HIS A 324 9.17 -7.84 11.94
N HIS A 325 8.06 -8.46 11.53
CA HIS A 325 7.11 -9.06 12.45
C HIS A 325 7.76 -10.21 13.23
N ASP A 326 8.50 -11.09 12.55
CA ASP A 326 9.24 -12.16 13.22
C ASP A 326 10.33 -11.61 14.16
N TRP A 327 11.01 -10.52 13.80
CA TRP A 327 11.97 -9.89 14.72
C TRP A 327 11.33 -9.37 16.02
N ILE A 328 10.07 -8.91 15.96
CA ILE A 328 9.32 -8.43 17.15
C ILE A 328 8.72 -9.60 17.93
N TYR A 329 8.07 -10.53 17.25
CA TYR A 329 7.46 -11.73 17.81
C TYR A 329 8.04 -12.99 17.16
N PRO A 330 9.23 -13.44 17.64
CA PRO A 330 10.01 -14.45 16.95
C PRO A 330 9.39 -15.83 16.96
N SER A 331 9.58 -16.50 15.84
CA SER A 331 9.36 -17.93 15.69
C SER A 331 10.48 -18.71 16.40
N SER A 332 10.21 -19.99 16.66
CA SER A 332 11.09 -20.90 17.38
C SER A 332 12.38 -21.23 16.64
N GLN A 333 12.37 -21.10 15.32
CA GLN A 333 13.48 -21.43 14.43
C GLN A 333 13.87 -20.21 13.58
N PRO A 334 15.14 -20.12 13.18
CA PRO A 334 15.61 -19.02 12.35
C PRO A 334 15.05 -19.11 10.91
N PRO A 335 14.99 -17.98 10.17
CA PRO A 335 14.40 -17.92 8.84
C PRO A 335 15.00 -18.92 7.85
N GLU A 336 16.30 -19.21 7.95
CA GLU A 336 17.02 -20.12 7.04
C GLU A 336 16.46 -21.56 7.10
N LEU A 337 15.85 -21.95 8.23
CA LEU A 337 15.21 -23.26 8.40
C LEU A 337 13.71 -23.23 8.10
N LEU A 338 13.04 -22.12 8.41
CA LEU A 338 11.59 -21.97 8.20
C LEU A 338 11.25 -21.73 6.72
N LEU A 339 12.01 -20.88 6.03
CA LEU A 339 11.69 -20.45 4.67
C LEU A 339 11.68 -21.58 3.64
N PRO A 340 12.58 -22.59 3.67
CA PRO A 340 12.45 -23.75 2.78
C PRO A 340 11.12 -24.51 2.94
N ARG A 341 10.66 -24.66 4.19
CA ARG A 341 9.38 -25.30 4.51
C ARG A 341 8.19 -24.45 4.07
N ILE A 342 8.25 -23.14 4.30
CA ILE A 342 7.25 -22.17 3.83
C ILE A 342 7.16 -22.20 2.30
N ASN A 343 8.30 -22.08 1.61
CA ASN A 343 8.39 -22.00 0.15
C ASN A 343 7.88 -23.28 -0.53
N ALA A 344 7.98 -24.45 0.13
CA ALA A 344 7.37 -25.68 -0.38
C ALA A 344 5.85 -25.55 -0.60
N ILE A 345 5.13 -24.81 0.25
CA ILE A 345 3.68 -24.57 0.11
C ILE A 345 3.41 -23.67 -1.11
N TRP A 346 4.21 -22.62 -1.30
CA TRP A 346 4.16 -21.76 -2.48
C TRP A 346 4.36 -22.55 -3.78
N HIS A 347 5.40 -23.40 -3.81
CA HIS A 347 5.71 -24.26 -4.95
C HIS A 347 4.64 -25.32 -5.22
N ALA A 348 4.01 -25.87 -4.19
CA ALA A 348 2.89 -26.81 -4.34
C ALA A 348 1.67 -26.16 -5.06
N LYS A 349 1.46 -24.85 -4.87
CA LYS A 349 0.48 -24.06 -5.65
C LYS A 349 1.04 -23.51 -6.96
N GLY A 350 2.31 -23.77 -7.25
CA GLY A 350 3.03 -23.20 -8.39
C GLY A 350 3.11 -21.68 -8.36
N ILE A 351 2.96 -21.05 -7.21
CA ILE A 351 3.04 -19.59 -7.05
C ILE A 351 4.49 -19.25 -6.70
N ARG A 352 5.03 -18.16 -7.26
CA ARG A 352 6.37 -17.70 -6.86
C ARG A 352 6.33 -17.23 -5.40
N PRO A 353 7.21 -17.73 -4.52
CA PRO A 353 7.37 -17.21 -3.16
C PRO A 353 7.43 -15.69 -3.07
N LYS A 354 6.85 -15.16 -1.97
CA LYS A 354 6.84 -13.74 -1.62
C LYS A 354 7.18 -13.59 -0.14
N GLN A 355 8.01 -12.61 0.19
CA GLN A 355 8.40 -12.26 1.56
C GLN A 355 8.26 -10.74 1.78
N HIS A 356 8.16 -10.29 3.03
CA HIS A 356 8.05 -8.88 3.39
C HIS A 356 9.25 -8.42 4.21
N LEU A 357 9.77 -7.23 3.89
CA LEU A 357 10.89 -6.59 4.59
C LEU A 357 10.47 -5.23 5.12
N SER A 358 10.67 -5.03 6.41
CA SER A 358 10.60 -3.73 7.07
C SER A 358 11.74 -3.58 8.09
N SER A 359 11.77 -2.42 8.75
CA SER A 359 12.67 -2.15 9.87
C SER A 359 12.04 -1.13 10.82
N PRO A 360 12.31 -1.19 12.14
CA PRO A 360 11.79 -0.22 13.08
C PRO A 360 12.40 1.17 12.83
N ARG A 361 11.66 2.23 13.17
CA ARG A 361 12.24 3.58 13.26
C ARG A 361 13.49 3.60 14.16
N PRO A 362 14.55 4.33 13.79
CA PRO A 362 15.74 4.48 14.64
C PRO A 362 15.37 4.94 16.06
N GLY A 363 15.96 4.28 17.06
CA GLY A 363 15.71 4.59 18.48
C GLY A 363 14.44 3.97 19.07
N ALA A 364 13.73 3.08 18.36
CA ALA A 364 12.58 2.36 18.90
C ALA A 364 12.96 1.41 20.04
N VAL A 365 12.35 1.57 21.21
CA VAL A 365 12.62 0.73 22.40
C VAL A 365 11.44 -0.17 22.74
N SER A 366 10.24 0.39 22.86
CA SER A 366 9.05 -0.40 23.20
C SER A 366 8.54 -1.22 22.02
N VAL A 367 7.77 -2.28 22.28
CA VAL A 367 7.12 -3.09 21.22
C VAL A 367 6.32 -2.17 20.30
N MET A 368 5.48 -1.30 20.85
CA MET A 368 4.67 -0.36 20.05
C MET A 368 5.51 0.61 19.20
N GLN A 369 6.67 1.05 19.70
CA GLN A 369 7.58 1.89 18.92
C GLN A 369 8.24 1.11 17.78
N ARG A 370 8.60 -0.17 18.02
CA ARG A 370 9.23 -1.06 17.05
C ARG A 370 8.32 -1.40 15.87
N ARG A 371 7.00 -1.45 16.10
CA ARG A 371 6.00 -1.66 15.04
C ARG A 371 6.02 -0.58 13.96
N ALA A 372 6.39 0.65 14.31
CA ALA A 372 6.40 1.73 13.34
C ALA A 372 7.55 1.56 12.34
N HIS A 373 7.20 1.32 11.07
CA HIS A 373 8.15 1.16 9.98
C HIS A 373 8.96 2.45 9.74
N ALA A 374 10.26 2.28 9.51
CA ALA A 374 11.17 3.36 9.13
C ALA A 374 10.89 3.88 7.71
N GLY A 375 11.48 5.04 7.40
CA GLY A 375 11.55 5.57 6.04
C GLY A 375 12.12 4.57 5.03
N ARG A 376 13.21 3.89 5.37
CA ARG A 376 13.96 2.98 4.48
C ARG A 376 14.56 1.81 5.27
N CYS A 377 14.76 0.69 4.58
CA CYS A 377 15.35 -0.51 5.17
C CYS A 377 16.88 -0.52 5.01
N PRO A 378 17.65 -0.73 6.09
CA PRO A 378 19.11 -0.58 6.07
C PRO A 378 19.86 -1.73 5.39
N ARG A 379 19.25 -2.93 5.32
CA ARG A 379 19.89 -4.13 4.77
C ARG A 379 18.86 -5.15 4.29
N LEU A 380 19.28 -6.01 3.36
CA LEU A 380 18.56 -7.22 3.01
C LEU A 380 18.76 -8.30 4.10
N PRO A 381 17.78 -9.20 4.30
CA PRO A 381 17.94 -10.38 5.14
C PRO A 381 19.00 -11.35 4.60
N GLU A 382 19.81 -11.92 5.48
CA GLU A 382 20.87 -12.89 5.11
C GLU A 382 20.28 -14.19 4.55
N ALA A 383 19.09 -14.59 5.02
CA ALA A 383 18.36 -15.75 4.50
C ALA A 383 18.07 -15.68 2.99
N LEU A 384 18.09 -14.50 2.37
CA LEU A 384 17.92 -14.36 0.92
C LEU A 384 19.08 -14.97 0.11
N ASP A 385 20.25 -15.14 0.73
CA ASP A 385 21.41 -15.78 0.10
C ASP A 385 21.39 -17.31 0.20
N VAL A 386 20.45 -17.86 0.96
CA VAL A 386 20.33 -19.31 1.23
C VAL A 386 19.41 -19.98 0.20
N GLU A 387 19.87 -21.12 -0.34
CA GLU A 387 19.05 -21.97 -1.22
C GLU A 387 17.82 -22.51 -0.47
N GLY A 388 16.68 -22.54 -1.13
CA GLY A 388 15.39 -22.88 -0.54
C GLY A 388 14.73 -21.72 0.21
N ALA A 389 15.48 -20.72 0.66
CA ALA A 389 14.94 -19.56 1.38
C ALA A 389 14.76 -18.34 0.46
N GLY A 390 15.85 -17.87 -0.15
CA GLY A 390 15.83 -16.73 -1.07
C GLY A 390 15.78 -17.09 -2.55
N TRP A 391 16.17 -18.31 -2.90
CA TRP A 391 16.25 -18.78 -4.28
C TRP A 391 16.20 -20.31 -4.36
N TRP A 392 15.84 -20.86 -5.51
CA TRP A 392 15.82 -22.30 -5.77
C TRP A 392 16.15 -22.58 -7.24
N TRP A 393 16.40 -23.85 -7.56
CA TRP A 393 16.48 -24.30 -8.95
C TRP A 393 15.09 -24.66 -9.44
N ALA A 394 14.61 -23.96 -10.47
CA ALA A 394 13.38 -24.28 -11.18
C ALA A 394 13.70 -24.91 -12.53
N GLY A 395 12.74 -25.65 -13.08
CA GLY A 395 12.91 -26.41 -14.32
C GLY A 395 13.73 -27.69 -14.16
N GLU A 396 13.74 -28.51 -15.21
CA GLU A 396 14.47 -29.78 -15.27
C GLU A 396 15.41 -29.81 -16.48
N GLY A 397 16.49 -30.59 -16.40
CA GLY A 397 17.43 -30.75 -17.51
C GLY A 397 18.04 -29.43 -17.99
N GLU A 398 17.90 -29.14 -19.28
CA GLU A 398 18.44 -27.95 -19.94
C GLU A 398 17.67 -26.66 -19.60
N GLU A 399 16.41 -26.76 -19.12
CA GLU A 399 15.61 -25.60 -18.69
C GLU A 399 15.86 -25.22 -17.22
N ARG A 400 16.76 -25.93 -16.55
CA ARG A 400 17.09 -25.68 -15.15
C ARG A 400 17.73 -24.30 -15.00
N HIS A 401 17.06 -23.42 -14.28
CA HIS A 401 17.52 -22.07 -14.02
C HIS A 401 17.30 -21.66 -12.56
N LYS A 402 18.06 -20.66 -12.13
CA LYS A 402 17.96 -20.13 -10.77
C LYS A 402 16.81 -19.15 -10.70
N GLU A 403 15.82 -19.44 -9.87
CA GLU A 403 14.71 -18.56 -9.56
C GLU A 403 14.85 -17.98 -8.16
N TYR A 404 14.35 -16.76 -7.99
CA TYR A 404 14.45 -16.02 -6.74
C TYR A 404 13.05 -15.72 -6.18
N THR A 405 12.97 -15.65 -4.84
CA THR A 405 11.80 -15.12 -4.13
C THR A 405 11.63 -13.63 -4.44
N ASP A 406 10.40 -13.13 -4.40
CA ASP A 406 10.15 -11.69 -4.47
C ASP A 406 10.05 -11.07 -3.08
N LEU A 407 10.58 -9.87 -2.92
CA LEU A 407 10.64 -9.18 -1.64
C LEU A 407 9.90 -7.84 -1.70
N MET A 408 8.84 -7.72 -0.92
CA MET A 408 8.08 -6.48 -0.76
C MET A 408 8.71 -5.63 0.34
N VAL A 409 9.09 -4.39 0.03
CA VAL A 409 9.67 -3.44 0.98
C VAL A 409 8.54 -2.58 1.56
N GLU A 410 8.27 -2.79 2.84
CA GLU A 410 7.17 -2.19 3.61
C GLU A 410 7.61 -0.88 4.28
N ALA A 411 8.28 0.02 3.57
CA ALA A 411 8.87 1.23 4.15
C ALA A 411 8.05 2.51 3.88
N LYS A 412 8.21 3.55 4.70
CA LYS A 412 7.43 4.80 4.55
C LYS A 412 7.84 5.64 3.34
N ASP A 413 9.10 5.57 2.87
CA ASP A 413 9.56 6.27 1.66
C ASP A 413 9.31 5.48 0.34
N LYS A 414 8.61 4.34 0.41
CA LYS A 414 8.11 3.61 -0.76
C LYS A 414 9.21 3.28 -1.79
N GLU A 415 9.11 3.77 -3.02
CA GLU A 415 10.07 3.49 -4.10
C GLU A 415 11.49 3.94 -3.76
N GLN A 416 11.68 4.96 -2.92
CA GLN A 416 13.01 5.40 -2.50
C GLN A 416 13.72 4.37 -1.63
N ALA A 417 12.97 3.58 -0.85
CA ALA A 417 13.54 2.48 -0.09
C ALA A 417 14.03 1.35 -1.01
N VAL A 418 13.30 1.09 -2.11
CA VAL A 418 13.73 0.16 -3.15
C VAL A 418 14.99 0.66 -3.86
N PHE A 419 15.04 1.94 -4.23
CA PHE A 419 16.23 2.56 -4.82
C PHE A 419 17.45 2.51 -3.91
N GLU A 420 17.25 2.71 -2.61
CA GLU A 420 18.35 2.60 -1.65
C GLU A 420 18.93 1.18 -1.62
N LEU A 421 18.09 0.15 -1.60
CA LEU A 421 18.55 -1.24 -1.67
C LEU A 421 19.19 -1.58 -3.02
N HIS A 422 18.65 -1.10 -4.14
CA HIS A 422 19.28 -1.25 -5.45
C HIS A 422 20.68 -0.65 -5.50
N ARG A 423 20.87 0.56 -4.96
CA ARG A 423 22.19 1.21 -4.90
C ARG A 423 23.14 0.50 -3.93
N ARG A 424 22.64 0.10 -2.76
CA ARG A 424 23.43 -0.54 -1.70
C ARG A 424 23.97 -1.91 -2.13
N TYR A 425 23.19 -2.67 -2.89
CA TYR A 425 23.53 -4.04 -3.29
C TYR A 425 23.79 -4.20 -4.79
N GLU A 426 23.85 -3.09 -5.54
CA GLU A 426 24.07 -3.06 -6.99
C GLU A 426 23.14 -4.00 -7.77
N LEU A 427 21.87 -4.05 -7.36
CA LEU A 427 20.90 -5.01 -7.91
C LEU A 427 20.34 -4.58 -9.27
N GLN A 428 20.08 -3.28 -9.43
CA GLN A 428 19.52 -2.66 -10.64
C GLN A 428 20.06 -1.23 -10.77
N PRO A 429 20.18 -0.70 -12.01
CA PRO A 429 20.52 0.71 -12.20
C PRO A 429 19.37 1.61 -11.71
N VAL A 430 19.72 2.71 -11.05
CA VAL A 430 18.77 3.70 -10.51
C VAL A 430 18.87 5.01 -11.27
N VAL A 431 17.73 5.56 -11.67
CA VAL A 431 17.64 6.86 -12.33
C VAL A 431 17.85 7.97 -11.30
N TRP A 432 19.01 8.64 -11.36
CA TRP A 432 19.41 9.64 -10.38
C TRP A 432 18.42 10.80 -10.21
N GLY A 433 17.75 11.24 -11.28
CA GLY A 433 16.73 12.30 -11.22
C GLY A 433 15.51 11.95 -10.35
N ASN A 434 15.30 10.66 -10.09
CA ASN A 434 14.21 10.17 -9.25
C ASN A 434 14.62 9.97 -7.78
N LEU A 435 15.90 10.17 -7.43
CA LEU A 435 16.32 10.07 -6.04
C LEU A 435 15.86 11.29 -5.23
N ARG A 436 15.45 11.03 -3.99
CA ARG A 436 15.14 12.04 -2.97
C ARG A 436 15.97 11.76 -1.72
N PRO A 437 16.33 12.78 -0.93
CA PRO A 437 17.01 12.56 0.34
C PRO A 437 16.08 11.82 1.31
N ALA A 438 16.66 11.01 2.20
CA ALA A 438 15.88 10.31 3.22
C ALA A 438 15.23 11.36 4.15
N LYS A 439 13.93 11.21 4.40
CA LYS A 439 13.26 12.08 5.37
C LYS A 439 13.58 11.58 6.78
N PRO A 440 13.92 12.46 7.73
CA PRO A 440 14.10 12.04 9.10
C PRO A 440 12.78 11.49 9.63
N ASP A 441 12.85 10.35 10.31
CA ASP A 441 11.69 9.77 10.97
C ASP A 441 11.17 10.73 12.04
N PRO A 442 9.84 10.91 12.16
CA PRO A 442 9.28 11.78 13.19
C PRO A 442 9.59 11.20 14.57
N PRO A 443 9.87 12.05 15.59
CA PRO A 443 10.11 11.58 16.94
C PRO A 443 8.90 10.78 17.47
N PHE A 444 9.16 9.83 18.36
CA PHE A 444 8.10 8.95 18.87
C PHE A 444 6.98 9.72 19.59
N ASP A 445 7.29 10.86 20.18
CA ASP A 445 6.33 11.74 20.88
C ASP A 445 5.69 12.80 19.96
N ALA A 446 5.97 12.77 18.66
CA ALA A 446 5.38 13.72 17.73
C ALA A 446 3.84 13.55 17.69
N PRO A 447 3.05 14.63 17.87
CA PRO A 447 1.61 14.54 17.68
C PRO A 447 1.31 14.11 16.25
N SER A 448 0.35 13.21 16.09
CA SER A 448 -0.08 12.72 14.78
C SER A 448 -0.45 13.90 13.85
N PRO A 449 -0.31 13.75 12.52
CA PRO A 449 -0.67 14.82 11.57
C PRO A 449 -2.09 15.36 11.78
N ALA A 450 -3.02 14.49 12.20
CA ALA A 450 -4.38 14.86 12.59
C ALA A 450 -4.40 15.78 13.82
N LYS A 451 -3.67 15.46 14.89
CA LYS A 451 -3.53 16.30 16.09
C LYS A 451 -2.82 17.63 15.80
N LYS A 452 -1.85 17.65 14.88
CA LYS A 452 -1.21 18.91 14.44
C LYS A 452 -2.19 19.82 13.68
N ARG A 453 -3.04 19.25 12.81
CA ARG A 453 -4.06 20.01 12.08
C ARG A 453 -5.15 20.54 13.02
N SER A 454 -5.59 19.75 14.00
CA SER A 454 -6.56 20.21 15.00
C SER A 454 -5.98 21.28 15.92
N ALA A 455 -4.72 21.12 16.38
CA ALA A 455 -4.04 22.13 17.18
C ALA A 455 -3.82 23.44 16.40
N LYS A 456 -3.47 23.35 15.12
CA LYS A 456 -3.33 24.53 14.24
C LYS A 456 -4.68 25.23 14.02
N LYS A 457 -5.75 24.47 13.80
CA LYS A 457 -7.11 25.02 13.64
C LYS A 457 -7.65 25.64 14.94
N ALA A 458 -7.30 25.07 16.09
CA ALA A 458 -7.63 25.64 17.41
C ALA A 458 -6.80 26.91 17.74
N ALA A 459 -5.55 26.98 17.28
CA ALA A 459 -4.72 28.17 17.42
C ALA A 459 -5.21 29.32 16.51
N GLU A 460 -5.57 29.02 15.26
CA GLU A 460 -6.14 30.00 14.31
C GLU A 460 -7.52 30.51 14.77
N ALA A 461 -8.34 29.66 15.43
CA ALA A 461 -9.61 30.07 16.02
C ALA A 461 -9.48 30.96 17.27
N ASN A 462 -8.33 30.96 17.95
CA ASN A 462 -8.08 31.82 19.11
C ASN A 462 -7.46 33.18 18.73
N GLU A 463 -7.01 33.37 17.48
CA GLU A 463 -6.51 34.67 16.99
C GLU A 463 -7.61 35.52 16.33
N GLU A 464 -8.75 34.93 15.93
CA GLU A 464 -9.89 35.65 15.36
C GLU A 464 -11.15 35.51 16.26
N GLY A 465 -11.30 36.40 17.25
CA GLY A 465 -12.61 36.78 17.79
C GLY A 465 -12.80 36.71 19.32
N ASP A 466 -12.53 37.83 19.99
CA ASP A 466 -13.30 38.27 21.16
C ASP A 466 -14.40 39.21 20.66
N VAL A 467 -15.59 38.67 20.36
CA VAL A 467 -16.88 39.41 20.38
C VAL A 467 -18.00 38.41 20.67
N ASP A 468 -18.66 38.59 21.81
CA ASP A 468 -19.84 37.84 22.26
C ASP A 468 -21.03 37.94 21.28
N GLY A 469 -21.71 36.80 21.08
CA GLY A 469 -22.98 36.73 20.33
C GLY A 469 -23.59 35.33 20.38
N ALA A 470 -24.48 35.10 21.35
CA ALA A 470 -25.20 33.85 21.53
C ALA A 470 -26.07 33.48 20.31
N GLY A 471 -25.95 32.24 19.84
CA GLY A 471 -26.98 31.56 19.04
C GLY A 471 -26.45 30.71 17.88
N GLY A 472 -26.60 29.39 18.00
CA GLY A 472 -26.82 28.52 16.84
C GLY A 472 -25.69 27.57 16.44
N VAL A 473 -26.03 26.28 16.55
CA VAL A 473 -25.50 25.12 15.78
C VAL A 473 -24.05 24.73 16.03
N GLU A 474 -23.86 23.62 16.75
CA GLU A 474 -22.58 22.92 16.84
C GLU A 474 -22.12 22.45 15.45
N PRO A 475 -20.88 22.76 15.03
CA PRO A 475 -20.30 22.17 13.85
C PRO A 475 -19.73 20.79 14.23
N GLU A 476 -20.42 19.72 13.84
CA GLU A 476 -19.77 18.41 13.73
C GLU A 476 -18.77 18.44 12.57
N GLU A 477 -17.50 18.65 12.88
CA GLU A 477 -16.38 18.45 11.96
C GLU A 477 -15.69 17.10 12.23
N ALA A 478 -15.76 16.12 11.33
CA ALA A 478 -15.09 16.04 10.03
C ALA A 478 -13.61 15.59 10.06
N GLY A 479 -13.31 14.46 10.71
CA GLY A 479 -11.99 13.83 10.71
C GLY A 479 -11.88 12.51 9.92
N GLY A 480 -12.28 12.47 8.65
CA GLY A 480 -12.12 11.29 7.79
C GLY A 480 -11.00 11.48 6.78
N GLY A 481 -9.83 10.92 7.09
CA GLY A 481 -8.66 10.81 6.24
C GLY A 481 -7.76 9.74 6.83
N LEU A 482 -8.16 8.48 6.69
CA LEU A 482 -7.32 7.33 7.00
C LEU A 482 -6.19 7.34 5.96
N GLY A 483 -4.95 7.45 6.43
CA GLY A 483 -3.78 7.33 5.58
C GLY A 483 -3.59 5.89 5.11
N PRO A 484 -2.77 5.66 4.07
CA PRO A 484 -2.46 4.30 3.64
C PRO A 484 -1.65 3.60 4.73
N ASP A 485 -2.15 2.46 5.19
CA ASP A 485 -1.50 1.46 6.05
C ASP A 485 -0.95 2.04 7.38
N GLU A 486 -1.85 2.41 8.29
CA GLU A 486 -1.56 2.52 9.72
C GLU A 486 -2.20 1.35 10.48
N ASP A 487 -1.39 0.37 10.89
CA ASP A 487 -1.78 -0.73 11.79
C ASP A 487 -2.05 -0.22 13.21
N THR A 488 -3.18 0.47 13.35
CA THR A 488 -3.70 0.94 14.63
C THR A 488 -4.64 -0.11 15.21
N VAL A 489 -4.16 -0.78 16.26
CA VAL A 489 -4.93 -1.76 17.03
C VAL A 489 -6.11 -1.07 17.72
N VAL A 490 -7.28 -1.67 17.59
CA VAL A 490 -8.48 -1.34 18.36
C VAL A 490 -8.50 -2.27 19.58
N GLU A 491 -8.27 -1.74 20.78
CA GLU A 491 -8.63 -2.45 22.01
C GLU A 491 -10.15 -2.54 22.07
N VAL A 492 -10.69 -3.76 22.03
CA VAL A 492 -12.12 -4.01 22.21
C VAL A 492 -12.30 -4.52 23.62
N ASP A 493 -12.63 -3.61 24.52
CA ASP A 493 -12.90 -3.91 25.92
C ASP A 493 -14.14 -4.82 26.03
N SER A 494 -14.04 -5.84 26.87
CA SER A 494 -15.06 -6.86 27.04
C SER A 494 -16.24 -6.34 27.86
N MET A 495 -17.39 -6.11 27.21
CA MET A 495 -18.67 -5.94 27.93
C MET A 495 -19.58 -7.14 27.67
N SER A 496 -19.71 -7.97 28.70
CA SER A 496 -20.73 -9.02 28.81
C SER A 496 -22.14 -8.42 28.87
N GLN A 497 -23.03 -8.84 27.97
CA GLN A 497 -24.46 -8.54 28.08
C GLN A 497 -25.14 -9.47 29.08
N ALA A 498 -25.90 -8.87 30.01
CA ALA A 498 -27.09 -9.50 30.59
C ALA A 498 -28.30 -8.64 30.19
N GLY A 499 -29.35 -9.28 29.68
CA GLY A 499 -30.48 -8.64 29.00
C GLY A 499 -31.48 -7.93 29.91
N GLY A 500 -32.35 -7.16 29.25
CA GLY A 500 -33.60 -6.63 29.83
C GLY A 500 -33.88 -5.17 29.44
N THR A 501 -34.83 -4.95 28.53
CA THR A 501 -35.57 -3.68 28.38
C THR A 501 -36.55 -3.53 29.56
N PRO A 502 -36.87 -2.31 30.10
CA PRO A 502 -37.58 -1.26 29.34
C PRO A 502 -37.31 0.23 29.69
N SER A 503 -37.59 1.11 28.71
CA SER A 503 -38.09 2.51 28.73
C SER A 503 -37.49 3.64 29.60
N PRO A 504 -37.64 4.93 29.18
CA PRO A 504 -36.73 6.00 29.55
C PRO A 504 -37.22 6.86 30.72
N LEU A 505 -36.36 7.11 31.70
CA LEU A 505 -36.58 8.10 32.75
C LEU A 505 -35.38 9.08 32.80
N LYS A 506 -35.69 10.34 32.50
CA LYS A 506 -34.84 11.51 32.77
C LYS A 506 -34.41 11.52 34.24
N ARG A 507 -33.13 11.76 34.54
CA ARG A 507 -32.69 12.40 35.79
C ARG A 507 -31.25 12.94 35.73
N THR A 508 -31.19 14.27 35.61
CA THR A 508 -30.31 15.23 36.33
C THR A 508 -28.94 14.76 36.82
N ARG A 509 -27.88 15.37 36.26
CA ARG A 509 -26.53 15.44 36.83
C ARG A 509 -26.58 16.18 38.18
N SER A 510 -26.07 15.55 39.25
CA SER A 510 -25.65 16.28 40.46
C SER A 510 -24.13 16.21 40.57
N ALA A 511 -23.55 17.37 40.85
CA ALA A 511 -22.14 17.54 41.14
C ALA A 511 -21.82 17.11 42.57
N ARG A 512 -20.66 16.48 42.76
CA ARG A 512 -19.83 16.46 43.97
C ARG A 512 -18.55 15.70 43.62
N LYS A 513 -17.39 15.91 44.21
CA LYS A 513 -16.71 17.00 44.93
C LYS A 513 -15.35 16.34 45.20
N LYS A 514 -14.24 17.02 44.88
CA LYS A 514 -12.89 16.57 45.25
C LYS A 514 -12.82 16.25 46.75
N VAL A 515 -12.23 15.10 47.07
CA VAL A 515 -11.68 14.79 48.38
C VAL A 515 -10.27 14.26 48.14
N ASP A 516 -9.28 15.07 48.49
CA ASP A 516 -7.92 14.63 48.79
C ASP A 516 -7.94 13.80 50.07
N VAL A 517 -7.10 12.76 50.16
CA VAL A 517 -6.56 12.06 51.36
C VAL A 517 -5.94 10.75 50.84
N VAL A 518 -4.80 10.20 51.26
CA VAL A 518 -3.63 10.52 52.11
C VAL A 518 -2.63 9.42 51.74
N GLU A 519 -1.33 9.71 51.78
CA GLU A 519 -0.26 8.72 51.70
C GLU A 519 -0.36 7.71 52.85
N GLU A 520 -0.35 6.41 52.54
CA GLU A 520 0.06 5.38 53.49
C GLU A 520 1.11 4.49 52.82
N GLN A 521 2.29 4.48 53.43
CA GLN A 521 3.33 3.48 53.28
C GLN A 521 2.78 2.14 53.79
N ASP A 522 3.07 1.03 53.11
CA ASP A 522 3.67 -0.12 53.77
C ASP A 522 4.14 -1.20 52.78
N ASP A 523 5.37 -1.62 53.09
CA ASP A 523 5.97 -2.94 53.04
C ASP A 523 6.24 -3.72 51.73
N ALA A 524 7.55 -3.93 51.59
CA ALA A 524 8.27 -4.81 50.72
C ALA A 524 7.75 -6.26 50.70
N LEU A 525 7.62 -6.80 49.50
CA LEU A 525 7.58 -8.24 49.24
C LEU A 525 8.84 -8.68 48.45
N PRO A 526 9.40 -9.86 48.77
CA PRO A 526 10.76 -10.22 48.39
C PRO A 526 10.89 -10.72 46.94
N SER A 527 12.06 -10.47 46.36
CA SER A 527 12.47 -10.87 45.00
C SER A 527 12.57 -12.39 44.81
N PRO A 528 12.31 -12.93 43.61
CA PRO A 528 12.44 -14.37 43.33
C PRO A 528 13.91 -14.82 43.23
N PRO A 529 14.22 -16.08 43.59
CA PRO A 529 15.59 -16.58 43.63
C PRO A 529 16.18 -16.82 42.23
N SER A 530 17.46 -16.48 42.06
CA SER A 530 18.25 -16.68 40.85
C SER A 530 18.55 -18.17 40.57
N PRO A 531 18.69 -18.58 39.29
CA PRO A 531 18.97 -19.97 38.92
C PRO A 531 20.43 -20.37 39.24
N PRO A 532 20.71 -21.65 39.55
CA PRO A 532 22.04 -22.09 39.91
C PRO A 532 22.98 -22.16 38.70
N THR A 533 24.16 -21.54 38.87
CA THR A 533 25.32 -21.61 37.98
C THR A 533 25.83 -23.03 37.81
N ARG A 534 25.77 -23.58 36.59
CA ARG A 534 26.42 -24.83 36.22
C ARG A 534 27.89 -24.56 35.91
N ARG A 535 28.77 -25.03 36.81
CA ARG A 535 30.23 -25.04 36.63
C ARG A 535 30.61 -25.85 35.38
N GLN A 536 31.37 -25.22 34.49
CA GLN A 536 32.19 -25.89 33.49
C GLN A 536 33.34 -26.62 34.20
N SER A 537 33.54 -27.89 33.90
CA SER A 537 34.76 -28.62 34.25
C SER A 537 35.46 -29.05 32.97
N SER A 538 36.65 -28.49 32.78
CA SER A 538 37.60 -28.76 31.71
C SER A 538 38.42 -30.01 32.00
N ARG A 539 38.45 -30.98 31.08
CA ARG A 539 39.60 -31.90 30.90
C ARG A 539 39.77 -32.27 29.41
N ARG A 540 40.79 -31.68 28.78
CA ARG A 540 41.66 -32.26 27.71
C ARG A 540 42.38 -33.50 28.32
N ALA A 541 42.80 -34.57 27.64
CA ALA A 541 43.29 -34.88 26.28
C ALA A 541 43.31 -36.45 26.13
N PRO A 542 43.93 -37.10 25.11
CA PRO A 542 44.36 -36.69 23.76
C PRO A 542 43.85 -37.62 22.63
N LEU A 543 44.25 -37.23 21.40
CA LEU A 543 44.09 -37.88 20.09
C LEU A 543 44.60 -39.32 20.01
N ALA A 544 43.93 -40.12 19.17
CA ALA A 544 44.50 -41.27 18.48
C ALA A 544 44.05 -41.24 17.01
N GLU A 545 45.03 -41.18 16.12
CA GLU A 545 44.93 -41.41 14.68
C GLU A 545 44.55 -42.87 14.40
N VAL A 546 43.67 -43.12 13.43
CA VAL A 546 43.72 -44.33 12.59
C VAL A 546 43.28 -43.95 11.17
N GLU A 547 44.07 -44.45 10.23
CA GLU A 547 44.11 -44.23 8.80
C GLU A 547 42.86 -44.66 8.01
N ALA A 548 42.84 -44.17 6.77
CA ALA A 548 42.00 -44.55 5.65
C ALA A 548 42.07 -46.04 5.27
N ALA A 549 40.95 -46.59 4.78
CA ALA A 549 40.86 -47.33 3.51
C ALA A 549 39.42 -47.80 3.26
N THR A 550 39.05 -47.81 1.98
CA THR A 550 37.83 -48.31 1.29
C THR A 550 36.54 -47.53 1.41
#